data_AF-A0A1C4DRM8-F1
#
_entry.id   AF-A0A1C4DRM8-F1
#
_cell.length_a   1.000
_cell.length_b   1.000
_cell.length_c   1.000
_cell.angle_alpha   90.00
_cell.angle_beta   90.00
_cell.angle_gamma   90.00
#
_symmetry.space_group_name_H-M   'P 1'
#
loop_
_entity.id
_entity.type
_entity.pdbx_description
1 polymer ?
#
loop_
_entity_poly.entity_id
_entity_poly.type
_entity_poly.pdbx_seq_one_letter_code
_entity_poly.pdbx_strand_id
1 'polypeptide(L)'
;RYISQDPIGLAGGENAYSYVPNPLAWIDPLGLAKICPVREVNRTKIYGTGQVDGTPGHDQFSEAIANKLAMSGQFKEIYLNRSYNRALGESKSTRRPDVMAIDKNGKVHAIEIASKSDMTDFDYLFTRNEEAMRILGIYRDEAISSFKHPYNARDMKHRLDLLIKSIKEGN
;
A
#
# COMPACT_ATOMS: atom_id res chain seq x y z
N ARG A 1 14.28 -25.52 -5.01
CA ARG A 1 15.65 -25.17 -5.44
C ARG A 1 15.52 -24.33 -6.70
N TYR A 2 15.78 -23.02 -6.64
CA TYR A 2 15.79 -22.15 -7.81
C TYR A 2 17.24 -21.95 -8.26
N ILE A 3 17.46 -21.92 -9.59
CA ILE A 3 18.77 -22.04 -10.25
C ILE A 3 19.17 -20.68 -10.89
N SER A 4 19.15 -19.60 -10.11
CA SER A 4 19.73 -18.32 -10.52
C SER A 4 19.93 -17.42 -9.31
N GLN A 5 21.10 -16.80 -9.24
CA GLN A 5 21.52 -15.87 -8.19
C GLN A 5 21.38 -14.44 -8.75
N ASP A 6 20.77 -13.54 -7.98
CA ASP A 6 20.56 -12.14 -8.39
C ASP A 6 21.92 -11.41 -8.51
N PRO A 7 22.29 -10.86 -9.68
CA PRO A 7 23.62 -10.31 -9.91
C PRO A 7 23.68 -8.84 -9.46
N ILE A 8 23.57 -8.59 -8.16
CA ILE A 8 24.03 -7.34 -7.54
C ILE A 8 24.82 -7.71 -6.29
N GLY A 9 26.14 -7.64 -6.39
CA GLY A 9 27.12 -7.96 -5.35
C GLY A 9 27.17 -6.95 -4.21
N LEU A 10 26.06 -6.76 -3.50
CA LEU A 10 26.05 -6.15 -2.18
C LEU A 10 26.18 -7.26 -1.14
N ALA A 11 27.31 -7.28 -0.43
CA ALA A 11 27.50 -8.13 0.74
C ALA A 11 26.38 -7.84 1.76
N GLY A 12 25.42 -8.76 1.93
CA GLY A 12 24.20 -8.51 2.69
C GLY A 12 23.61 -9.75 3.37
N GLY A 13 24.36 -10.34 4.31
CA GLY A 13 23.85 -11.17 5.41
C GLY A 13 23.28 -12.57 5.09
N GLU A 14 23.27 -13.45 6.10
CA GLU A 14 22.86 -14.87 6.00
C GLU A 14 21.35 -15.12 5.77
N ASN A 15 20.55 -14.09 5.44
CA ASN A 15 19.12 -14.21 5.20
C ASN A 15 18.64 -13.31 4.05
N ALA A 16 18.67 -13.82 2.82
CA ALA A 16 18.18 -13.14 1.62
C ALA A 16 16.64 -12.94 1.55
N TYR A 17 15.90 -13.37 2.59
CA TYR A 17 14.43 -13.24 2.72
C TYR A 17 14.00 -12.31 3.84
N SER A 18 14.90 -11.49 4.38
CA SER A 18 14.57 -10.53 5.43
C SER A 18 13.90 -9.28 4.83
N TYR A 19 12.58 -9.22 4.94
CA TYR A 19 11.91 -7.93 5.11
C TYR A 19 12.33 -7.39 6.49
N VAL A 20 12.50 -6.08 6.62
CA VAL A 20 13.09 -5.38 7.79
C VAL A 20 12.91 -6.21 9.08
N PRO A 21 13.99 -6.58 9.81
CA PRO A 21 13.91 -7.47 10.97
C PRO A 21 12.86 -7.03 12.01
N ASN A 22 12.49 -5.75 11.96
CA ASN A 22 11.34 -5.20 12.63
C ASN A 22 10.65 -4.15 11.72
N PRO A 23 9.46 -4.42 11.16
CA PRO A 23 8.72 -3.43 10.36
C PRO A 23 8.34 -2.17 11.18
N LEU A 24 8.49 -2.19 12.51
CA LEU A 24 8.32 -1.06 13.42
C LEU A 24 9.52 -0.10 13.47
N ALA A 25 10.69 -0.51 13.00
CA ALA A 25 11.93 0.26 13.19
C ALA A 25 12.01 1.53 12.32
N TRP A 26 11.13 1.67 11.32
CA TRP A 26 11.08 2.80 10.38
C TRP A 26 9.75 3.56 10.51
N ILE A 27 8.98 3.26 11.56
CA ILE A 27 7.72 3.92 11.88
C ILE A 27 8.05 5.03 12.87
N ASP A 28 7.32 6.15 12.81
CA ASP A 28 7.20 7.09 13.92
C ASP A 28 6.06 6.58 14.82
N PRO A 29 6.34 5.74 15.84
CA PRO A 29 5.29 5.16 16.68
C PRO A 29 4.58 6.20 17.55
N LEU A 30 5.06 7.44 17.61
CA LEU A 30 4.46 8.49 18.44
C LEU A 30 3.42 9.31 17.66
N GLY A 31 3.42 9.27 16.32
CA GLY A 31 2.42 9.94 15.48
C GLY A 31 2.29 11.44 15.79
N LEU A 32 3.36 12.09 16.25
CA LEU A 32 3.31 13.45 16.80
C LEU A 32 3.09 14.52 15.72
N ALA A 33 3.20 14.15 14.44
CA ALA A 33 2.81 14.98 13.31
C ALA A 33 1.28 15.04 13.15
N LYS A 34 0.59 15.75 14.05
CA LYS A 34 -0.88 15.91 14.07
C LYS A 34 -1.46 16.79 12.95
N ILE A 35 -0.66 17.26 12.00
CA ILE A 35 -1.13 18.02 10.83
C ILE A 35 -0.85 17.19 9.60
N CYS A 36 -1.90 16.63 8.99
CA CYS A 36 -1.93 15.92 7.70
C CYS A 36 -0.55 15.76 7.04
N PRO A 37 0.30 14.83 7.53
CA PRO A 37 1.70 14.84 7.16
C PRO A 37 1.82 14.53 5.67
N VAL A 38 2.56 15.39 4.98
CA VAL A 38 3.09 15.07 3.66
C VAL A 38 4.56 14.80 3.89
N ARG A 39 4.99 13.58 3.58
CA ARG A 39 6.39 13.18 3.65
C ARG A 39 6.83 12.67 2.28
N GLU A 40 8.12 12.78 2.00
CA GLU A 40 8.70 12.29 0.75
C GLU A 40 9.67 11.14 1.05
N VAL A 41 9.51 10.03 0.35
CA VAL A 41 10.38 8.85 0.43
C VAL A 41 10.74 8.46 -1.00
N ASN A 42 12.04 8.46 -1.32
CA ASN A 42 12.53 8.11 -2.66
C ASN A 42 11.82 8.89 -3.80
N ARG A 43 11.60 10.20 -3.61
CA ARG A 43 10.86 11.08 -4.54
C ARG A 43 9.37 10.76 -4.72
N THR A 44 8.83 9.83 -3.95
CA THR A 44 7.40 9.56 -3.86
C THR A 44 6.81 10.34 -2.70
N LYS A 45 5.77 11.14 -2.95
CA LYS A 45 5.03 11.84 -1.89
C LYS A 45 4.04 10.90 -1.22
N ILE A 46 4.04 10.86 0.11
CA ILE A 46 3.09 10.12 0.93
C ILE A 46 2.25 11.13 1.71
N TYR A 47 0.93 11.08 1.53
CA TYR A 47 -0.04 11.98 2.14
C TYR A 47 -0.88 11.26 3.19
N GLY A 48 -0.97 11.83 4.39
CA GLY A 48 -1.79 11.28 5.48
C GLY A 48 -1.07 10.23 6.31
N THR A 49 -1.83 9.52 7.14
CA THR A 49 -1.34 8.49 8.05
C THR A 49 -2.24 7.27 8.01
N GLY A 50 -1.70 6.12 8.41
CA GLY A 50 -2.48 4.91 8.63
C GLY A 50 -3.69 5.17 9.54
N GLN A 51 -4.80 4.50 9.29
CA GLN A 51 -5.98 4.61 10.14
C GLN A 51 -5.72 3.84 11.44
N VAL A 52 -5.65 4.59 12.54
CA VAL A 52 -5.65 4.01 13.89
C VAL A 52 -7.06 3.50 14.17
N ASP A 53 -7.23 2.18 14.20
CA ASP A 53 -8.44 1.50 14.63
C ASP A 53 -8.15 0.68 15.90
N GLY A 54 -9.14 -0.06 16.40
CA GLY A 54 -8.95 -0.96 17.55
C GLY A 54 -8.15 -2.22 17.23
N THR A 55 -7.69 -2.40 16.00
CA THR A 55 -6.96 -3.59 15.55
C THR A 55 -5.45 -3.36 15.68
N PRO A 56 -4.74 -4.14 16.51
CA PRO A 56 -3.30 -3.98 16.68
C PRO A 56 -2.55 -4.07 15.34
N GLY A 57 -1.84 -2.99 15.00
CA GLY A 57 -0.94 -2.93 13.85
C GLY A 57 -1.59 -2.57 12.51
N HIS A 58 -2.91 -2.34 12.43
CA HIS A 58 -3.57 -1.96 11.18
C HIS A 58 -2.96 -0.69 10.55
N ASP A 59 -2.81 0.35 11.37
CA ASP A 59 -2.13 1.60 11.02
C ASP A 59 -0.67 1.38 10.61
N GLN A 60 0.07 0.60 11.38
CA GLN A 60 1.47 0.27 11.14
C GLN A 60 1.66 -0.48 9.83
N PHE A 61 0.75 -1.39 9.49
CA PHE A 61 0.76 -2.10 8.22
C PHE A 61 0.48 -1.17 7.05
N SER A 62 -0.49 -0.26 7.14
CA SER A 62 -0.71 0.75 6.09
C SER A 62 0.55 1.59 5.85
N GLU A 63 1.21 2.04 6.91
CA GLU A 63 2.46 2.81 6.83
C GLU A 63 3.61 2.00 6.21
N ALA A 64 3.77 0.73 6.61
CA ALA A 64 4.79 -0.15 6.05
C ALA A 64 4.58 -0.43 4.57
N ILE A 65 3.32 -0.60 4.13
CA ILE A 65 2.96 -0.73 2.71
C ILE A 65 3.31 0.55 1.97
N ALA A 66 2.90 1.73 2.46
CA ALA A 66 3.21 3.00 1.81
C ALA A 66 4.72 3.21 1.65
N ASN A 67 5.51 2.94 2.69
CA ASN A 67 6.97 3.06 2.60
C ASN A 67 7.55 2.04 1.61
N LYS A 68 7.05 0.80 1.55
CA LYS A 68 7.47 -0.21 0.55
C LYS A 68 7.24 0.28 -0.87
N LEU A 69 6.04 0.75 -1.16
CA LEU A 69 5.66 1.24 -2.47
C LEU A 69 6.49 2.46 -2.86
N ALA A 70 6.68 3.42 -1.95
CA ALA A 70 7.54 4.59 -2.18
C ALA A 70 9.00 4.19 -2.47
N MET A 71 9.59 3.34 -1.63
CA MET A 71 10.97 2.88 -1.80
C MET A 71 11.19 2.11 -3.11
N SER A 72 10.16 1.54 -3.72
CA SER A 72 10.27 0.85 -5.02
C SER A 72 10.61 1.78 -6.19
N GLY A 73 10.35 3.09 -6.04
CA GLY A 73 10.50 4.09 -7.11
C GLY A 73 9.52 3.91 -8.27
N GLN A 74 8.51 3.05 -8.13
CA GLN A 74 7.48 2.81 -9.16
C GLN A 74 6.23 3.68 -8.98
N PHE A 75 6.16 4.46 -7.89
CA PHE A 75 5.00 5.26 -7.53
C PHE A 75 5.34 6.75 -7.42
N LYS A 76 4.43 7.61 -7.88
CA LYS A 76 4.58 9.07 -7.78
C LYS A 76 3.99 9.61 -6.49
N GLU A 77 2.84 9.09 -6.10
CA GLU A 77 2.08 9.56 -4.95
C GLU A 77 1.38 8.41 -4.25
N ILE A 78 1.34 8.47 -2.92
CA ILE A 78 0.67 7.50 -2.07
C ILE A 78 -0.17 8.28 -1.05
N TYR A 79 -1.37 7.80 -0.79
CA TYR A 79 -2.35 8.43 0.07
C TYR A 79 -2.84 7.41 1.10
N LEU A 80 -2.66 7.73 2.38
CA LEU A 80 -3.08 6.92 3.52
C LEU A 80 -4.37 7.49 4.12
N ASN A 81 -5.43 6.69 4.18
CA ASN A 81 -6.74 7.09 4.67
C ASN A 81 -7.22 8.44 4.08
N ARG A 82 -7.24 8.50 2.74
CA ARG A 82 -7.72 9.66 1.96
C ARG A 82 -8.67 9.21 0.86
N SER A 83 -9.59 10.10 0.49
CA SER A 83 -10.57 9.79 -0.55
C SER A 83 -9.98 9.90 -1.96
N TYR A 84 -10.60 9.20 -2.91
CA TYR A 84 -10.30 9.37 -4.33
C TYR A 84 -10.47 10.82 -4.78
N ASN A 85 -11.52 11.50 -4.30
CA ASN A 85 -11.72 12.93 -4.53
C ASN A 85 -10.49 13.77 -4.17
N ARG A 86 -9.86 13.49 -3.01
CA ARG A 86 -8.68 14.22 -2.56
C ARG A 86 -7.44 13.88 -3.37
N ALA A 87 -7.26 12.61 -3.74
CA ALA A 87 -6.09 12.15 -4.48
C ALA A 87 -6.12 12.55 -5.96
N LEU A 88 -7.32 12.64 -6.56
CA LEU A 88 -7.50 12.87 -8.00
C LEU A 88 -8.01 14.27 -8.34
N GLY A 89 -8.35 15.09 -7.34
CA GLY A 89 -8.94 16.42 -7.56
C GLY A 89 -10.36 16.35 -8.13
N GLU A 90 -11.09 15.28 -7.84
CA GLU A 90 -12.43 14.99 -8.35
C GLU A 90 -13.49 15.13 -7.25
N SER A 91 -14.77 15.11 -7.63
CA SER A 91 -15.90 15.18 -6.69
C SER A 91 -16.86 13.99 -6.79
N LYS A 92 -16.44 12.88 -7.38
CA LYS A 92 -17.31 11.74 -7.75
C LYS A 92 -17.36 10.62 -6.71
N SER A 93 -16.37 10.48 -5.83
CA SER A 93 -16.36 9.44 -4.79
C SER A 93 -15.67 9.87 -3.49
N THR A 94 -16.41 9.76 -2.39
CA THR A 94 -15.90 9.98 -1.03
C THR A 94 -15.18 8.77 -0.45
N ARG A 95 -15.18 7.61 -1.15
CA ARG A 95 -14.55 6.37 -0.70
C ARG A 95 -13.06 6.59 -0.45
N ARG A 96 -12.59 6.02 0.66
CA ARG A 96 -11.20 6.08 1.13
C ARG A 96 -10.67 4.66 1.25
N PRO A 97 -9.69 4.27 0.42
CA PRO A 97 -8.88 3.11 0.69
C PRO A 97 -7.93 3.35 1.87
N ASP A 98 -7.48 2.28 2.51
CA ASP A 98 -6.45 2.36 3.56
C ASP A 98 -5.14 2.88 2.97
N VAL A 99 -4.74 2.33 1.82
CA VAL A 99 -3.63 2.83 1.01
C VAL A 99 -4.10 2.99 -0.43
N MET A 100 -3.96 4.19 -0.98
CA MET A 100 -4.13 4.45 -2.41
C MET A 100 -2.78 4.88 -2.98
N ALA A 101 -2.33 4.23 -4.04
CA ALA A 101 -1.05 4.53 -4.67
C ALA A 101 -1.26 4.85 -6.15
N ILE A 102 -0.69 5.95 -6.62
CA ILE A 102 -0.68 6.28 -8.04
C ILE A 102 0.71 5.94 -8.58
N ASP A 103 0.76 5.01 -9.53
CA ASP A 103 2.02 4.59 -10.12
C ASP A 103 2.59 5.68 -11.05
N LYS A 104 3.86 5.51 -11.44
CA LYS A 104 4.56 6.39 -12.38
C LYS A 104 3.84 6.54 -13.74
N ASN A 105 2.98 5.59 -14.10
CA ASN A 105 2.19 5.57 -15.32
C ASN A 105 0.80 6.20 -15.14
N GLY A 106 0.51 6.74 -13.95
CA GLY A 106 -0.75 7.39 -13.64
C GLY A 106 -1.89 6.44 -13.26
N LYS A 107 -1.65 5.14 -13.16
CA LYS A 107 -2.69 4.18 -12.76
C LYS A 107 -2.86 4.17 -11.24
N VAL A 108 -4.11 4.14 -10.80
CA VAL A 108 -4.49 4.20 -9.38
C VAL A 108 -4.66 2.80 -8.82
N HIS A 109 -3.96 2.46 -7.74
CA HIS A 109 -4.03 1.18 -7.05
C HIS A 109 -4.61 1.40 -5.66
N ALA A 110 -5.67 0.70 -5.32
CA ALA A 110 -6.30 0.72 -4.01
C ALA A 110 -5.92 -0.54 -3.24
N ILE A 111 -5.48 -0.38 -2.00
CA ILE A 111 -5.11 -1.47 -1.13
C ILE A 111 -5.94 -1.37 0.14
N GLU A 112 -6.70 -2.43 0.43
CA GLU A 112 -7.52 -2.57 1.63
C GLU A 112 -6.85 -3.56 2.58
N ILE A 113 -6.79 -3.19 3.85
CA ILE A 113 -6.24 -4.00 4.92
C ILE A 113 -7.41 -4.29 5.85
N ALA A 114 -8.08 -5.44 5.70
CA ALA A 114 -9.27 -5.70 6.50
C ALA A 114 -8.90 -5.82 7.99
N SER A 115 -9.59 -5.06 8.83
CA SER A 115 -9.50 -5.17 10.29
C SER A 115 -10.20 -6.45 10.79
N LYS A 116 -10.10 -6.75 12.09
CA LYS A 116 -10.88 -7.86 12.69
C LYS A 116 -12.39 -7.67 12.50
N SER A 117 -12.87 -6.43 12.60
CA SER A 117 -14.28 -6.07 12.42
C SER A 117 -14.75 -6.20 10.98
N ASP A 118 -13.87 -6.03 9.99
CA ASP A 118 -14.26 -6.06 8.58
C ASP A 118 -14.35 -7.48 8.02
N MET A 119 -13.91 -8.49 8.77
CA MET A 119 -13.92 -9.88 8.33
C MET A 119 -15.34 -10.43 8.08
N THR A 120 -16.36 -9.83 8.70
CA THR A 120 -17.77 -10.20 8.47
C THR A 120 -18.29 -9.72 7.12
N ASP A 121 -17.65 -8.74 6.50
CA ASP A 121 -18.13 -8.11 5.27
C ASP A 121 -16.98 -7.72 4.30
N PHE A 122 -16.00 -8.63 4.20
CA PHE A 122 -14.78 -8.40 3.43
C PHE A 122 -15.06 -8.16 1.94
N ASP A 123 -16.01 -8.91 1.37
CA ASP A 123 -16.34 -8.81 -0.05
C ASP A 123 -16.95 -7.43 -0.36
N TYR A 124 -17.70 -6.85 0.58
CA TYR A 124 -18.24 -5.51 0.45
C TYR A 124 -17.15 -4.42 0.45
N LEU A 125 -16.06 -4.58 1.21
CA LEU A 125 -14.92 -3.64 1.14
C LEU A 125 -14.32 -3.56 -0.27
N PHE A 126 -14.23 -4.71 -0.95
CA PHE A 126 -13.79 -4.78 -2.34
C PHE A 126 -14.81 -4.12 -3.27
N THR A 127 -16.09 -4.52 -3.19
CA THR A 127 -17.15 -4.01 -4.06
C THR A 127 -17.28 -2.49 -4.00
N ARG A 128 -17.20 -1.88 -2.81
CA ARG A 128 -17.27 -0.41 -2.70
C ARG A 128 -16.12 0.31 -3.39
N ASN A 129 -14.93 -0.27 -3.39
CA ASN A 129 -13.80 0.31 -4.11
C ASN A 129 -13.93 0.13 -5.61
N GLU A 130 -14.37 -1.05 -6.05
CA GLU A 130 -14.64 -1.31 -7.45
C GLU A 130 -15.67 -0.32 -8.01
N GLU A 131 -16.80 -0.16 -7.33
CA GLU A 131 -17.85 0.78 -7.73
C GLU A 131 -17.32 2.22 -7.80
N ALA A 132 -16.60 2.67 -6.76
CA ALA A 132 -15.98 3.99 -6.74
C ALA A 132 -15.02 4.20 -7.92
N MET A 133 -14.15 3.23 -8.20
CA MET A 133 -13.19 3.32 -9.29
C MET A 133 -13.85 3.24 -10.67
N ARG A 134 -14.96 2.50 -10.80
CA ARG A 134 -15.77 2.46 -12.03
C ARG A 134 -16.44 3.80 -12.30
N ILE A 135 -17.04 4.43 -11.30
CA ILE A 135 -17.63 5.78 -11.40
C ILE A 135 -16.57 6.82 -11.81
N LEU A 136 -15.34 6.67 -11.29
CA LEU A 136 -14.21 7.52 -11.62
C LEU A 136 -13.59 7.22 -12.99
N GLY A 137 -13.95 6.11 -13.65
CA GLY A 137 -13.38 5.69 -14.93
C GLY A 137 -11.93 5.20 -14.85
N ILE A 138 -11.47 4.78 -13.67
CA ILE A 138 -10.08 4.36 -13.39
C ILE A 138 -9.95 2.88 -13.03
N TYR A 139 -11.06 2.15 -13.00
CA TYR A 139 -11.09 0.73 -12.69
C TYR A 139 -10.39 -0.10 -13.77
N ARG A 140 -9.68 -1.13 -13.33
CA ARG A 140 -9.05 -2.17 -14.16
C ARG A 140 -8.90 -3.44 -13.33
N ASP A 141 -8.76 -4.56 -14.00
CA ASP A 141 -8.38 -5.81 -13.34
C ASP A 141 -7.00 -5.58 -12.69
N GLU A 142 -6.87 -5.98 -11.41
CA GLU A 142 -5.71 -5.70 -10.51
C GLU A 142 -5.63 -4.29 -9.90
N ALA A 143 -6.60 -3.41 -10.11
CA ALA A 143 -6.59 -2.09 -9.48
C ALA A 143 -6.76 -2.13 -7.95
N ILE A 144 -7.30 -3.23 -7.42
CA ILE A 144 -7.65 -3.36 -6.00
C ILE A 144 -6.97 -4.61 -5.43
N SER A 145 -6.23 -4.43 -4.34
CA SER A 145 -5.63 -5.52 -3.57
C SER A 145 -6.15 -5.50 -2.14
N SER A 146 -6.74 -6.59 -1.67
CA SER A 146 -7.25 -6.69 -0.30
C SER A 146 -6.49 -7.76 0.51
N PHE A 147 -6.20 -7.47 1.78
CA PHE A 147 -5.51 -8.37 2.71
C PHE A 147 -6.39 -8.67 3.93
N LYS A 148 -6.58 -9.95 4.24
CA LYS A 148 -7.46 -10.44 5.32
C LYS A 148 -6.72 -10.53 6.66
N HIS A 149 -7.43 -10.30 7.76
CA HIS A 149 -6.95 -10.62 9.10
C HIS A 149 -7.22 -12.13 9.41
N PRO A 150 -6.31 -12.87 10.07
CA PRO A 150 -4.96 -12.45 10.47
C PRO A 150 -4.03 -12.27 9.28
N TYR A 151 -3.23 -11.21 9.36
CA TYR A 151 -2.33 -10.84 8.28
C TYR A 151 -1.23 -11.88 8.08
N ASN A 152 -1.05 -12.33 6.85
CA ASN A 152 0.05 -13.21 6.46
C ASN A 152 1.15 -12.37 5.82
N ALA A 153 2.23 -12.10 6.56
CA ALA A 153 3.32 -11.25 6.09
C ALA A 153 3.99 -11.77 4.81
N ARG A 154 4.06 -13.10 4.62
CA ARG A 154 4.66 -13.71 3.41
C ARG A 154 3.77 -13.46 2.19
N ASP A 155 2.47 -13.69 2.32
CA ASP A 155 1.50 -13.45 1.25
C ASP A 155 1.43 -11.96 0.88
N MET A 156 1.32 -11.09 1.88
CA MET A 156 1.32 -9.63 1.69
C MET A 156 2.56 -9.17 0.95
N LYS A 157 3.74 -9.59 1.41
CA LYS A 157 5.01 -9.28 0.74
C LYS A 157 5.00 -9.76 -0.70
N HIS A 158 4.63 -11.01 -0.94
CA HIS A 158 4.63 -11.60 -2.27
C HIS A 158 3.73 -10.84 -3.24
N ARG A 159 2.49 -10.53 -2.83
CA ARG A 159 1.52 -9.79 -3.65
C ARG A 159 1.96 -8.36 -3.93
N LEU A 160 2.56 -7.68 -2.95
CA LEU A 160 3.12 -6.33 -3.15
C LEU A 160 4.35 -6.35 -4.07
N ASP A 161 5.20 -7.38 -3.98
CA ASP A 161 6.34 -7.54 -4.88
C ASP A 161 5.88 -7.82 -6.32
N LEU A 162 4.83 -8.63 -6.51
CA LEU A 162 4.22 -8.87 -7.83
C LEU A 162 3.64 -7.58 -8.43
N LEU A 163 2.95 -6.77 -7.62
CA LEU A 163 2.44 -5.46 -8.04
C LEU A 163 3.57 -4.52 -8.49
N ILE A 164 4.63 -4.39 -7.69
CA ILE A 164 5.78 -3.55 -8.03
C ILE A 164 6.44 -4.05 -9.33
N LYS A 165 6.59 -5.37 -9.45
CA LYS A 165 7.17 -6.00 -10.63
C LYS A 165 6.34 -5.75 -11.88
N SER A 166 5.02 -5.89 -11.82
CA SER A 166 4.14 -5.66 -12.97
C SER A 166 4.19 -4.22 -13.46
N ILE A 167 4.30 -3.23 -12.56
CA ILE A 167 4.47 -1.81 -12.93
C ILE A 167 5.85 -1.55 -13.55
N LYS A 168 6.88 -2.26 -13.07
CA LYS A 168 8.24 -2.13 -13.62
C LYS A 168 8.34 -2.74 -15.03
N GLU A 169 7.70 -3.88 -15.26
CA GLU A 169 7.73 -4.63 -16.52
C GLU A 169 6.72 -4.16 -17.56
N GLY A 170 5.60 -3.55 -17.14
CA GLY A 170 4.61 -2.94 -18.04
C GLY A 170 5.05 -1.58 -18.61
N ASN A 171 6.36 -1.37 -18.75
CA ASN A 171 7.03 -0.13 -19.09
C ASN A 171 7.95 -0.32 -20.30
#